data_AF-A0A2E5M1R1-F1
#
_entry.id   AF-A0A2E5M1R1-F1
#
_cell.length_a   1.000
_cell.length_b   1.000
_cell.length_c   1.000
_cell.angle_alpha   90.00
_cell.angle_beta   90.00
_cell.angle_gamma   90.00
#
_symmetry.space_group_name_H-M   'P 1'
#
loop_
_entity.id
_entity.type
_entity.pdbx_description
1 polymer ?
#
loop_
_entity_poly.entity_id
_entity_poly.type
_entity_poly.pdbx_seq_one_letter_code
_entity_poly.pdbx_strand_id
1 'polypeptide(L)'
;MFIIASPAVECMSCWPSITSETPARIENEIRQLVLRDRNHASIIWWEMFNEVTRKEIAELIPKMSVIARELDPTRLILDESGGWADGAHFYLPNSTERETLSELHSYVRAPVSEKHWKLYQDLGKTDTNEGNTMIKAGAGLFVSEFGFGGLPEIEQNCLLFRQHGNEKLPAYRHHHKILKGLKESMAACEFDKIYDDVDSFCRASQAVQARGNLRQLEALLSNKNVSGYCIHAFTDGDWILGAGLIDHWQRPKLVYHAIAEANKIPSILCFPERRNLSEGDCVKFDIVLRGHNGRIPTQIELSKGEVIFKLNELKWSGESNFMQSQAYIPDTLLETGPNTILIRAYNHQGEVECKNTIELFLIPKPCAGLDSDLVVYDPDGDITPSLDQLGLAYAKLSDWARNDQATTFLFVPEDVSSKSDLVAIETAMQCVQRGTANALFLEAPAEHGSPQMLEEYEGSRAPAIESNQLLQSGIFPFKLLARPSFSFWESSMHIAKQHPIFDGLPINCMMDEPYHEVAPAESFYELEAEEAPAQTITWFHPEDIQTKVKKRTYLGGEDLWHGTDIAVKAHGEGSVILSTLILRRKVARDPVAQLLLSNLLRYSDSLHAQKAFGAKRP
;
A
#
# COMPACT_ATOMS: atom_id res chain seq x y z
N MET A 1 -4.98 30.23 4.97
CA MET A 1 -5.38 28.88 4.52
C MET A 1 -6.38 29.05 3.40
N PHE A 2 -6.10 28.47 2.24
CA PHE A 2 -7.07 28.40 1.14
C PHE A 2 -7.97 27.18 1.34
N ILE A 3 -9.22 27.28 0.93
CA ILE A 3 -10.27 26.28 1.16
C ILE A 3 -10.93 25.94 -0.17
N ILE A 4 -11.06 24.64 -0.41
CA ILE A 4 -11.95 24.04 -1.39
C ILE A 4 -13.23 23.70 -0.64
N ALA A 5 -14.37 24.25 -1.07
CA ALA A 5 -15.63 24.07 -0.36
C ALA A 5 -16.56 23.16 -1.16
N SER A 6 -17.05 22.10 -0.52
CA SER A 6 -17.93 21.09 -1.09
C SER A 6 -19.23 20.97 -0.27
N PRO A 7 -20.41 20.73 -0.89
CA PRO A 7 -21.63 20.36 -0.16
C PRO A 7 -21.52 18.91 0.32
N ALA A 8 -22.40 18.49 1.23
CA ALA A 8 -22.45 17.11 1.70
C ALA A 8 -23.11 16.16 0.66
N VAL A 9 -22.54 16.10 -0.56
CA VAL A 9 -22.99 15.29 -1.70
C VAL A 9 -21.85 14.42 -2.19
N GLU A 10 -21.53 13.39 -1.42
CA GLU A 10 -20.30 12.61 -1.57
C GLU A 10 -20.60 11.11 -1.63
N CYS A 11 -20.02 10.43 -2.62
CA CYS A 11 -20.14 9.02 -3.01
C CYS A 11 -21.57 8.53 -3.29
N MET A 12 -22.51 8.72 -2.35
CA MET A 12 -23.95 8.46 -2.36
C MET A 12 -24.39 7.13 -2.98
N SER A 13 -23.49 6.15 -3.04
CA SER A 13 -23.62 4.89 -3.78
C SER A 13 -24.86 4.07 -3.45
N CYS A 14 -25.41 4.17 -2.23
CA CYS A 14 -26.62 3.45 -1.83
C CYS A 14 -27.61 4.26 -0.99
N TRP A 15 -27.14 5.27 -0.25
CA TRP A 15 -27.96 6.16 0.58
C TRP A 15 -27.71 7.63 0.20
N PRO A 16 -28.70 8.52 0.42
CA PRO A 16 -30.08 8.22 0.79
C PRO A 16 -30.88 7.58 -0.36
N SER A 17 -32.07 7.04 -0.05
CA SER A 17 -33.03 6.64 -1.08
C SER A 17 -33.36 7.84 -1.97
N ILE A 18 -33.37 7.64 -3.29
CA ILE A 18 -33.76 8.71 -4.22
C ILE A 18 -35.28 8.84 -4.24
N THR A 19 -35.75 10.07 -4.07
CA THR A 19 -37.15 10.44 -4.18
C THR A 19 -37.32 11.60 -5.17
N SER A 20 -38.56 11.94 -5.51
CA SER A 20 -38.86 13.10 -6.36
C SER A 20 -38.31 14.42 -5.81
N GLU A 21 -38.09 14.51 -4.49
CA GLU A 21 -37.58 15.69 -3.80
C GLU A 21 -36.04 15.74 -3.79
N THR A 22 -35.33 14.66 -4.12
CA THR A 22 -33.86 14.60 -4.07
C THR A 22 -33.20 15.73 -4.87
N PRO A 23 -33.58 16.02 -6.12
CA PRO A 23 -32.96 17.12 -6.88
C PRO A 23 -33.13 18.48 -6.19
N ALA A 24 -34.31 18.75 -5.62
CA ALA A 24 -34.58 20.01 -4.93
C ALA A 24 -33.78 20.14 -3.61
N ARG A 25 -33.53 19.02 -2.91
CA ARG A 25 -32.70 19.00 -1.71
C ARG A 25 -31.23 19.28 -2.01
N ILE A 26 -30.69 18.65 -3.06
CA ILE A 26 -29.30 18.89 -3.52
C ILE A 26 -29.15 20.34 -3.98
N GLU A 27 -30.07 20.84 -4.80
CA GLU A 27 -30.06 22.24 -5.23
C GLU A 27 -30.09 23.18 -4.01
N ASN A 28 -30.97 22.92 -3.03
CA ASN A 28 -31.02 23.73 -1.82
C ASN A 28 -29.68 23.72 -1.06
N GLU A 29 -29.05 22.56 -0.87
CA GLU A 29 -27.75 22.46 -0.19
C GLU A 29 -26.68 23.30 -0.87
N ILE A 30 -26.55 23.17 -2.19
CA ILE A 30 -25.58 23.94 -3.00
C ILE A 30 -25.87 25.44 -2.92
N ARG A 31 -27.13 25.85 -3.07
CA ARG A 31 -27.50 27.26 -2.97
C ARG A 31 -27.18 27.84 -1.60
N GLN A 32 -27.51 27.12 -0.53
CA GLN A 32 -27.26 27.58 0.83
C GLN A 32 -25.75 27.65 1.14
N LEU A 33 -24.96 26.65 0.72
CA LEU A 33 -23.50 26.66 0.87
C LEU A 33 -22.89 27.90 0.20
N VAL A 34 -23.14 28.08 -1.09
CA VAL A 34 -22.52 29.17 -1.87
C VAL A 34 -22.99 30.54 -1.36
N LEU A 35 -24.29 30.74 -1.11
CA LEU A 35 -24.80 32.02 -0.62
C LEU A 35 -24.25 32.39 0.76
N ARG A 36 -24.12 31.41 1.66
CA ARG A 36 -23.56 31.58 2.99
C ARG A 36 -22.08 31.99 2.90
N ASP A 37 -21.31 31.29 2.06
CA ASP A 37 -19.85 31.29 2.19
C ASP A 37 -19.09 32.09 1.10
N ARG A 38 -19.73 32.48 -0.02
CA ARG A 38 -19.07 33.18 -1.15
C ARG A 38 -18.37 34.51 -0.81
N ASN A 39 -18.63 35.09 0.36
CA ASN A 39 -17.93 36.30 0.82
C ASN A 39 -16.62 36.00 1.57
N HIS A 40 -16.25 34.74 1.78
CA HIS A 40 -14.98 34.37 2.40
C HIS A 40 -13.83 34.35 1.38
N ALA A 41 -12.82 35.20 1.59
CA ALA A 41 -11.63 35.27 0.75
C ALA A 41 -10.76 34.00 0.79
N SER A 42 -10.94 33.15 1.81
CA SER A 42 -10.23 31.88 1.91
C SER A 42 -10.72 30.84 0.91
N ILE A 43 -11.97 30.92 0.43
CA ILE A 43 -12.50 29.96 -0.54
C ILE A 43 -11.93 30.28 -1.91
N ILE A 44 -11.27 29.31 -2.53
CA ILE A 44 -10.62 29.48 -3.83
C ILE A 44 -11.41 28.84 -4.97
N TRP A 45 -12.14 27.77 -4.68
CA TRP A 45 -13.08 27.16 -5.62
C TRP A 45 -14.17 26.37 -4.90
N TRP A 46 -15.22 26.06 -5.64
CA TRP A 46 -16.31 25.20 -5.21
C TRP A 46 -16.19 23.84 -5.87
N GLU A 47 -16.47 22.79 -5.14
CA GLU A 47 -16.65 21.42 -5.64
C GLU A 47 -18.12 21.05 -5.43
N MET A 48 -18.83 20.54 -6.43
CA MET A 48 -20.27 20.30 -6.33
C MET A 48 -20.62 18.89 -5.88
N PHE A 49 -19.79 17.91 -6.24
CA PHE A 49 -20.00 16.49 -5.96
C PHE A 49 -18.64 15.82 -5.75
N ASN A 50 -18.65 14.71 -5.02
CA ASN A 50 -17.47 13.86 -4.82
C ASN A 50 -17.80 12.40 -5.15
N GLU A 51 -17.02 11.76 -6.03
CA GLU A 51 -17.05 10.34 -6.36
C GLU A 51 -18.45 9.72 -6.60
N VAL A 52 -19.29 10.40 -7.37
CA VAL A 52 -20.69 10.01 -7.57
C VAL A 52 -20.79 8.78 -8.48
N THR A 53 -21.27 7.67 -7.92
CA THR A 53 -21.41 6.41 -8.68
C THR A 53 -22.83 6.17 -9.21
N ARG A 54 -23.83 6.96 -8.80
CA ARG A 54 -25.25 6.75 -9.15
C ARG A 54 -25.67 7.60 -10.31
N LYS A 55 -26.17 6.95 -11.36
CA LYS A 55 -26.61 7.60 -12.60
C LYS A 55 -27.58 8.76 -12.36
N GLU A 56 -28.59 8.56 -11.51
CA GLU A 56 -29.63 9.57 -11.28
C GLU A 56 -29.10 10.81 -10.54
N ILE A 57 -28.02 10.67 -9.75
CA ILE A 57 -27.33 11.80 -9.13
C ILE A 57 -26.36 12.44 -10.12
N ALA A 58 -25.65 11.62 -10.91
CA ALA A 58 -24.73 12.09 -11.94
C ALA A 58 -25.42 12.98 -12.98
N GLU A 59 -26.68 12.67 -13.35
CA GLU A 59 -27.50 13.49 -14.25
C GLU A 59 -27.78 14.90 -13.70
N LEU A 60 -27.64 15.14 -12.39
CA LEU A 60 -27.81 16.45 -11.78
C LEU A 60 -26.57 17.34 -11.87
N ILE A 61 -25.37 16.74 -12.02
CA ILE A 61 -24.08 17.43 -11.92
C ILE A 61 -24.03 18.69 -12.81
N PRO A 62 -24.29 18.63 -14.13
CA PRO A 62 -24.15 19.81 -14.99
C PRO A 62 -25.10 20.94 -14.60
N LYS A 63 -26.35 20.61 -14.22
CA LYS A 63 -27.34 21.61 -13.81
C LYS A 63 -26.93 22.30 -12.52
N MET A 64 -26.43 21.54 -11.54
CA MET A 64 -26.05 22.06 -10.24
C MET A 64 -24.80 22.95 -10.32
N SER A 65 -23.82 22.58 -11.16
CA SER A 65 -22.64 23.41 -11.42
C SER A 65 -22.98 24.77 -12.03
N VAL A 66 -23.94 24.81 -12.96
CA VAL A 66 -24.44 26.08 -13.52
C VAL A 66 -25.13 26.93 -12.45
N ILE A 67 -25.92 26.32 -11.57
CA ILE A 67 -26.57 27.05 -10.45
C ILE A 67 -25.52 27.65 -9.51
N ALA A 68 -24.45 26.90 -9.17
CA ALA A 68 -23.35 27.45 -8.38
C ALA A 68 -22.65 28.61 -9.11
N ARG A 69 -22.48 28.53 -10.43
CA ARG A 69 -21.90 29.61 -11.26
C ARG A 69 -22.74 30.87 -11.25
N GLU A 70 -24.07 30.75 -11.30
CA GLU A 70 -24.98 31.90 -11.17
C GLU A 70 -24.86 32.59 -9.81
N LEU A 71 -24.57 31.83 -8.75
CA LEU A 71 -24.43 32.34 -7.39
C LEU A 71 -23.04 32.91 -7.09
N ASP A 72 -21.99 32.37 -7.69
CA ASP A 72 -20.63 32.88 -7.59
C ASP A 72 -19.97 32.92 -8.97
N PRO A 73 -19.99 34.08 -9.66
CA PRO A 73 -19.36 34.22 -10.97
C PRO A 73 -17.83 34.28 -10.90
N THR A 74 -17.22 34.41 -9.72
CA THR A 74 -15.82 34.82 -9.59
C THR A 74 -14.82 33.70 -9.32
N ARG A 75 -15.27 32.56 -8.77
CA ARG A 75 -14.40 31.42 -8.39
C ARG A 75 -14.50 30.27 -9.38
N LEU A 76 -13.54 29.35 -9.36
CA LEU A 76 -13.66 28.09 -10.11
C LEU A 76 -14.79 27.22 -9.53
N ILE A 77 -15.41 26.39 -10.38
CA ILE A 77 -16.35 25.35 -9.96
C ILE A 77 -15.89 24.04 -10.57
N LEU A 78 -15.55 23.08 -9.71
CA LEU A 78 -15.37 21.67 -10.03
C LEU A 78 -16.74 20.99 -9.93
N ASP A 79 -17.13 20.28 -10.98
CA ASP A 79 -18.43 19.62 -11.03
C ASP A 79 -18.46 18.33 -10.21
N GLU A 80 -17.50 17.44 -10.39
CA GLU A 80 -17.36 16.22 -9.60
C GLU A 80 -15.89 15.86 -9.40
N SER A 81 -15.47 15.74 -8.15
CA SER A 81 -14.10 15.34 -7.79
C SER A 81 -13.91 13.83 -7.87
N GLY A 82 -12.76 13.39 -8.37
CA GLY A 82 -12.41 11.98 -8.55
C GLY A 82 -12.92 11.35 -9.83
N GLY A 83 -13.80 12.02 -10.58
CA GLY A 83 -14.18 11.66 -11.95
C GLY A 83 -15.01 10.38 -12.10
N TRP A 84 -15.66 9.88 -11.03
CA TRP A 84 -16.36 8.60 -11.03
C TRP A 84 -17.61 8.56 -11.92
N ALA A 85 -18.18 9.73 -12.21
CA ALA A 85 -19.35 9.84 -13.08
C ALA A 85 -18.94 9.86 -14.56
N ASP A 86 -18.45 11.01 -15.04
CA ASP A 86 -18.12 11.27 -16.45
C ASP A 86 -16.73 11.94 -16.57
N GLY A 87 -15.90 11.83 -15.54
CA GLY A 87 -14.66 12.60 -15.38
C GLY A 87 -14.86 13.95 -14.66
N ALA A 88 -13.77 14.50 -14.14
CA ALA A 88 -13.75 15.78 -13.43
C ALA A 88 -13.66 16.97 -14.40
N HIS A 89 -14.53 17.96 -14.23
CA HIS A 89 -14.56 19.15 -15.08
C HIS A 89 -14.67 20.44 -14.29
N PHE A 90 -14.08 21.46 -14.87
CA PHE A 90 -14.05 22.80 -14.30
C PHE A 90 -14.85 23.76 -15.15
N TYR A 91 -15.48 24.71 -14.46
CA TYR A 91 -16.08 25.89 -15.04
C TYR A 91 -15.23 27.08 -14.63
N LEU A 92 -14.64 27.79 -15.59
CA LEU A 92 -13.80 28.97 -15.33
C LEU A 92 -14.63 30.16 -14.82
N PRO A 93 -14.02 31.14 -14.12
CA PRO A 93 -14.71 32.35 -13.68
C PRO A 93 -15.46 33.04 -14.82
N ASN A 94 -16.72 33.41 -14.56
CA ASN A 94 -17.66 34.02 -15.51
C ASN A 94 -18.01 33.15 -16.73
N SER A 95 -17.70 31.84 -16.69
CA SER A 95 -18.03 30.89 -17.75
C SER A 95 -18.99 29.81 -17.25
N THR A 96 -19.91 29.41 -18.13
CA THR A 96 -20.74 28.20 -17.99
C THR A 96 -20.25 27.08 -18.90
N GLU A 97 -19.12 27.25 -19.58
CA GLU A 97 -18.50 26.21 -20.38
C GLU A 97 -17.81 25.21 -19.46
N ARG A 98 -18.01 23.92 -19.77
CA ARG A 98 -17.44 22.79 -19.06
C ARG A 98 -16.10 22.44 -19.71
N GLU A 99 -15.00 22.61 -18.98
CA GLU A 99 -13.65 22.33 -19.44
C GLU A 99 -13.04 21.16 -18.68
N THR A 100 -12.28 20.31 -19.35
CA THR A 100 -11.53 19.23 -18.70
C THR A 100 -10.21 19.77 -18.18
N LEU A 101 -10.04 19.84 -16.86
CA LEU A 101 -8.73 20.00 -16.23
C LEU A 101 -8.42 18.72 -15.44
N SER A 102 -7.14 18.39 -15.31
CA SER A 102 -6.72 17.18 -14.63
C SER A 102 -6.80 17.36 -13.11
N GLU A 103 -7.74 16.66 -12.50
CA GLU A 103 -7.92 16.50 -11.06
C GLU A 103 -7.91 14.99 -10.76
N LEU A 104 -7.12 14.54 -9.79
CA LEU A 104 -6.89 13.13 -9.51
C LEU A 104 -7.11 12.76 -8.04
N HIS A 105 -7.91 11.71 -7.84
CA HIS A 105 -7.91 10.87 -6.64
C HIS A 105 -7.02 9.65 -6.88
N SER A 106 -6.01 9.44 -6.04
CA SER A 106 -5.07 8.32 -6.18
C SER A 106 -4.77 7.68 -4.84
N TYR A 107 -5.34 6.49 -4.63
CA TYR A 107 -5.12 5.68 -3.44
C TYR A 107 -4.28 4.45 -3.79
N VAL A 108 -3.10 4.37 -3.16
CA VAL A 108 -2.13 3.30 -3.39
C VAL A 108 -1.94 2.46 -2.13
N ARG A 109 -1.45 1.24 -2.30
CA ARG A 109 -1.24 0.31 -1.19
C ARG A 109 -0.18 0.79 -0.19
N ALA A 110 -0.30 0.33 1.05
CA ALA A 110 0.74 0.43 2.07
C ALA A 110 1.52 -0.91 2.19
N PRO A 111 2.86 -0.88 2.29
CA PRO A 111 3.74 0.27 2.05
C PRO A 111 3.79 0.65 0.57
N VAL A 112 4.22 1.89 0.27
CA VAL A 112 4.27 2.43 -1.10
C VAL A 112 5.35 1.68 -1.91
N SER A 113 4.95 1.03 -3.00
CA SER A 113 5.89 0.38 -3.91
C SER A 113 6.64 1.38 -4.81
N GLU A 114 7.77 0.96 -5.38
CA GLU A 114 8.54 1.78 -6.32
C GLU A 114 7.72 2.16 -7.56
N LYS A 115 6.81 1.26 -8.02
CA LYS A 115 5.86 1.54 -9.11
C LYS A 115 5.01 2.77 -8.80
N HIS A 116 4.32 2.79 -7.65
CA HIS A 116 3.39 3.85 -7.27
C HIS A 116 4.12 5.14 -6.88
N TRP A 117 5.30 5.02 -6.28
CA TRP A 117 6.13 6.18 -6.01
C TRP A 117 6.58 6.84 -7.32
N LYS A 118 7.02 6.04 -8.31
CA LYS A 118 7.43 6.54 -9.63
C LYS A 118 6.27 7.17 -10.41
N LEU A 119 5.07 6.60 -10.31
CA LEU A 119 3.84 7.18 -10.85
C LEU A 119 3.70 8.65 -10.41
N TYR A 120 3.75 8.95 -9.11
CA TYR A 120 3.58 10.32 -8.61
C TYR A 120 4.64 11.30 -9.12
N GLN A 121 5.90 10.86 -9.28
CA GLN A 121 6.95 11.70 -9.86
C GLN A 121 6.76 12.00 -11.36
N ASP A 122 6.01 11.15 -12.07
CA ASP A 122 5.88 11.18 -13.52
C ASP A 122 4.50 11.67 -14.00
N LEU A 123 3.53 11.83 -13.09
CA LEU A 123 2.21 12.39 -13.39
C LEU A 123 2.32 13.68 -14.24
N GLY A 124 1.55 13.73 -15.32
CA GLY A 124 1.52 14.87 -16.25
C GLY A 124 2.75 15.04 -17.15
N LYS A 125 3.76 14.14 -17.13
CA LYS A 125 4.87 14.15 -18.09
C LYS A 125 4.48 13.64 -19.47
N THR A 126 3.57 12.67 -19.51
CA THR A 126 3.01 12.08 -20.72
C THR A 126 1.50 11.98 -20.59
N ASP A 127 0.80 11.90 -21.72
CA ASP A 127 -0.62 11.58 -21.74
C ASP A 127 -0.84 10.22 -21.08
N THR A 128 -1.67 10.20 -20.04
CA THR A 128 -1.93 9.01 -19.20
C THR A 128 -3.38 9.02 -18.73
N ASN A 129 -3.88 7.83 -18.36
CA ASN A 129 -5.10 7.68 -17.60
C ASN A 129 -4.72 7.08 -16.26
N GLU A 130 -5.10 7.74 -15.16
CA GLU A 130 -4.86 7.28 -13.81
C GLU A 130 -6.18 7.32 -13.05
N GLY A 131 -6.60 6.20 -12.47
CA GLY A 131 -7.96 6.04 -11.96
C GLY A 131 -9.01 6.40 -13.02
N ASN A 132 -9.93 7.29 -12.66
CA ASN A 132 -10.96 7.80 -13.57
C ASN A 132 -10.54 9.10 -14.29
N THR A 133 -9.28 9.53 -14.16
CA THR A 133 -8.81 10.82 -14.66
C THR A 133 -7.93 10.66 -15.89
N MET A 134 -8.30 11.38 -16.96
CA MET A 134 -7.41 11.59 -18.11
C MET A 134 -6.46 12.75 -17.82
N ILE A 135 -5.16 12.49 -17.89
CA ILE A 135 -4.11 13.47 -17.61
C ILE A 135 -3.37 13.78 -18.92
N LYS A 136 -3.46 15.03 -19.37
CA LYS A 136 -2.75 15.51 -20.57
C LYS A 136 -1.37 16.03 -20.20
N ALA A 137 -0.37 15.70 -21.00
CA ALA A 137 1.00 16.12 -20.76
C ALA A 137 1.09 17.65 -20.66
N GLY A 138 1.65 18.15 -19.56
CA GLY A 138 1.86 19.59 -19.33
C GLY A 138 0.61 20.43 -19.07
N ALA A 139 -0.60 19.84 -18.95
CA ALA A 139 -1.83 20.58 -18.71
C ALA A 139 -1.97 21.14 -17.27
N GLY A 140 -1.04 20.78 -16.38
CA GLY A 140 -1.16 21.01 -14.94
C GLY A 140 -2.13 20.02 -14.30
N LEU A 141 -1.75 19.48 -13.14
CA LEU A 141 -2.52 18.48 -12.42
C LEU A 141 -2.75 18.92 -10.97
N PHE A 142 -3.96 18.72 -10.45
CA PHE A 142 -4.24 18.84 -9.03
C PHE A 142 -4.56 17.46 -8.45
N VAL A 143 -3.80 17.00 -7.46
CA VAL A 143 -4.07 15.70 -6.80
C VAL A 143 -4.93 15.96 -5.57
N SER A 144 -6.25 15.93 -5.70
CA SER A 144 -7.14 16.35 -4.61
C SER A 144 -7.30 15.29 -3.52
N GLU A 145 -6.96 14.03 -3.79
CA GLU A 145 -6.92 12.98 -2.77
C GLU A 145 -5.75 12.02 -2.99
N PHE A 146 -4.96 11.80 -1.94
CA PHE A 146 -3.96 10.74 -1.86
C PHE A 146 -3.62 10.42 -0.39
N GLY A 147 -2.88 9.33 -0.18
CA GLY A 147 -2.43 8.88 1.13
C GLY A 147 -3.17 7.63 1.61
N PHE A 148 -2.70 7.08 2.72
CA PHE A 148 -3.33 5.94 3.37
C PHE A 148 -3.40 6.06 4.89
N GLY A 149 -4.11 5.11 5.52
CA GLY A 149 -4.47 5.15 6.93
C GLY A 149 -3.48 4.54 7.91
N GLY A 150 -3.41 5.15 9.10
CA GLY A 150 -2.80 4.60 10.31
C GLY A 150 -3.72 4.87 11.50
N LEU A 151 -4.04 3.83 12.28
CA LEU A 151 -5.01 3.95 13.37
C LEU A 151 -4.56 4.96 14.42
N PRO A 152 -5.44 5.85 14.91
CA PRO A 152 -5.11 6.66 16.08
C PRO A 152 -4.98 5.76 17.32
N GLU A 153 -4.37 6.25 18.40
CA GLU A 153 -4.36 5.56 19.70
C GLU A 153 -5.80 5.36 20.22
N ILE A 154 -6.38 4.22 19.89
CA ILE A 154 -7.81 3.93 19.98
C ILE A 154 -8.24 3.68 21.43
N GLU A 155 -7.37 3.15 22.29
CA GLU A 155 -7.65 3.02 23.72
C GLU A 155 -7.77 4.40 24.35
N GLN A 156 -6.80 5.28 24.08
CA GLN A 156 -6.84 6.66 24.53
C GLN A 156 -8.05 7.43 23.97
N ASN A 157 -8.41 7.24 22.70
CA ASN A 157 -9.64 7.82 22.13
C ASN A 157 -10.89 7.34 22.85
N CYS A 158 -11.01 6.04 23.12
CA CYS A 158 -12.13 5.47 23.86
C CYS A 158 -12.22 6.02 25.29
N LEU A 159 -11.08 6.26 25.95
CA LEU A 159 -11.03 6.90 27.27
C LEU A 159 -11.57 8.34 27.21
N LEU A 160 -11.14 9.15 26.23
CA LEU A 160 -11.63 10.51 26.05
C LEU A 160 -13.12 10.53 25.70
N PHE A 161 -13.58 9.60 24.87
CA PHE A 161 -15.00 9.42 24.57
C PHE A 161 -15.84 9.12 25.81
N ARG A 162 -15.35 8.32 26.76
CA ARG A 162 -16.05 8.08 28.03
C ARG A 162 -16.08 9.30 28.94
N GLN A 163 -15.00 10.10 28.93
CA GLN A 163 -14.87 11.26 29.82
C GLN A 163 -15.62 12.49 29.30
N HIS A 164 -15.65 12.69 27.98
CA HIS A 164 -16.05 13.95 27.36
C HIS A 164 -17.02 13.77 26.18
N GLY A 165 -17.19 12.54 25.68
CA GLY A 165 -18.00 12.23 24.52
C GLY A 165 -19.47 12.00 24.83
N ASN A 166 -20.23 11.66 23.78
CA ASN A 166 -21.63 11.27 23.87
C ASN A 166 -21.78 9.85 23.29
N GLU A 167 -22.22 8.91 24.13
CA GLU A 167 -22.37 7.49 23.79
C GLU A 167 -23.31 7.20 22.62
N LYS A 168 -24.20 8.15 22.28
CA LYS A 168 -25.13 8.04 21.17
C LYS A 168 -24.50 8.37 19.82
N LEU A 169 -23.32 8.98 19.80
CA LEU A 169 -22.66 9.35 18.56
C LEU A 169 -22.13 8.09 17.84
N PRO A 170 -22.28 7.99 16.51
CA PRO A 170 -21.69 6.93 15.70
C PRO A 170 -20.19 6.72 15.98
N ALA A 171 -19.40 7.80 15.99
CA ALA A 171 -17.97 7.76 16.30
C ALA A 171 -17.64 7.08 17.64
N TYR A 172 -18.40 7.37 18.71
CA TYR A 172 -18.21 6.72 20.02
C TYR A 172 -18.34 5.19 19.89
N ARG A 173 -19.42 4.73 19.25
CA ARG A 173 -19.74 3.31 19.12
C ARG A 173 -18.74 2.60 18.20
N HIS A 174 -18.37 3.23 17.09
CA HIS A 174 -17.42 2.69 16.14
C HIS A 174 -16.03 2.52 16.77
N HIS A 175 -15.51 3.52 17.49
CA HIS A 175 -14.21 3.40 18.17
C HIS A 175 -14.18 2.27 19.21
N HIS A 176 -15.25 2.13 20.00
CA HIS A 176 -15.35 1.05 20.98
C HIS A 176 -15.46 -0.34 20.32
N LYS A 177 -16.13 -0.43 19.17
CA LYS A 177 -16.21 -1.64 18.35
C LYS A 177 -14.84 -2.02 17.79
N ILE A 178 -14.13 -1.05 17.21
CA ILE A 178 -12.76 -1.23 16.69
C ILE A 178 -11.81 -1.65 17.80
N LEU A 179 -11.82 -0.99 18.95
CA LEU A 179 -11.00 -1.38 20.11
C LEU A 179 -11.26 -2.83 20.54
N LYS A 180 -12.52 -3.24 20.59
CA LYS A 180 -12.88 -4.63 20.92
C LYS A 180 -12.31 -5.61 19.87
N GLY A 181 -12.55 -5.34 18.58
CA GLY A 181 -12.08 -6.20 17.49
C GLY A 181 -10.55 -6.27 17.44
N LEU A 182 -9.84 -5.18 17.72
CA LEU A 182 -8.37 -5.19 17.79
C LEU A 182 -7.87 -6.10 18.91
N LYS A 183 -8.47 -6.05 20.10
CA LYS A 183 -8.10 -6.95 21.21
C LYS A 183 -8.31 -8.41 20.85
N GLU A 184 -9.44 -8.73 20.23
CA GLU A 184 -9.77 -10.10 19.81
C GLU A 184 -8.80 -10.59 18.72
N SER A 185 -8.56 -9.77 17.70
CA SER A 185 -7.65 -10.11 16.59
C SER A 185 -6.18 -10.16 17.00
N MET A 186 -5.71 -9.25 17.86
CA MET A 186 -4.34 -9.27 18.37
C MET A 186 -4.07 -10.53 19.19
N ALA A 187 -5.03 -10.94 20.04
CA ALA A 187 -4.94 -12.19 20.77
C ALA A 187 -4.93 -13.41 19.83
N ALA A 188 -5.81 -13.43 18.82
CA ALA A 188 -5.88 -14.51 17.84
C ALA A 188 -4.59 -14.65 17.00
N CYS A 189 -3.95 -13.53 16.67
CA CYS A 189 -2.68 -13.50 15.94
C CYS A 189 -1.44 -13.60 16.85
N GLU A 190 -1.62 -13.68 18.17
CA GLU A 190 -0.56 -13.62 19.18
C GLU A 190 0.31 -12.34 19.12
N PHE A 191 -0.25 -11.23 18.62
CA PHE A 191 0.43 -9.95 18.55
C PHE A 191 0.66 -9.30 19.91
N ASP A 192 -0.01 -9.76 20.96
CA ASP A 192 0.27 -9.38 22.36
C ASP A 192 1.68 -9.81 22.82
N LYS A 193 2.36 -10.71 22.08
CA LYS A 193 3.78 -11.06 22.31
C LYS A 193 4.75 -10.05 21.68
N ILE A 194 4.24 -9.18 20.81
CA ILE A 194 5.01 -8.21 20.01
C ILE A 194 4.76 -6.79 20.51
N TYR A 195 3.52 -6.46 20.83
CA TYR A 195 3.09 -5.14 21.31
C TYR A 195 2.52 -5.24 22.71
N ASP A 196 2.92 -4.32 23.58
CA ASP A 196 2.52 -4.31 24.99
C ASP A 196 1.01 -4.01 25.17
N ASP A 197 0.44 -3.21 24.27
CA ASP A 197 -0.96 -2.78 24.29
C ASP A 197 -1.46 -2.42 22.87
N VAL A 198 -2.77 -2.18 22.76
CA VAL A 198 -3.41 -1.82 21.47
C VAL A 198 -2.87 -0.50 20.94
N ASP A 199 -2.61 0.48 21.81
CA ASP A 199 -2.09 1.78 21.38
C ASP A 199 -0.64 1.68 20.87
N SER A 200 0.16 0.71 21.33
CA SER A 200 1.49 0.41 20.78
C SER A 200 1.40 -0.17 19.37
N PHE A 201 0.41 -1.04 19.14
CA PHE A 201 0.08 -1.54 17.81
C PHE A 201 -0.42 -0.39 16.89
N CYS A 202 -1.28 0.50 17.38
CA CYS A 202 -1.71 1.69 16.64
C CYS A 202 -0.53 2.63 16.31
N ARG A 203 0.39 2.87 17.24
CA ARG A 203 1.60 3.68 16.97
C ARG A 203 2.48 3.08 15.88
N ALA A 204 2.57 1.75 15.81
CA ALA A 204 3.28 1.08 14.72
C ALA A 204 2.60 1.32 13.36
N SER A 205 1.26 1.29 13.28
CA SER A 205 0.56 1.61 12.03
C SER A 205 0.65 3.09 11.66
N GLN A 206 0.68 4.00 12.64
CA GLN A 206 0.98 5.42 12.40
C GLN A 206 2.38 5.63 11.83
N ALA A 207 3.35 4.77 12.17
CA ALA A 207 4.70 4.86 11.62
C ALA A 207 4.74 4.49 10.12
N VAL A 208 4.00 3.43 9.74
CA VAL A 208 3.79 3.05 8.33
C VAL A 208 3.08 4.18 7.57
N GLN A 209 1.99 4.72 8.15
CA GLN A 209 1.28 5.87 7.59
C GLN A 209 2.20 7.07 7.37
N ALA A 210 2.99 7.44 8.38
CA ALA A 210 3.85 8.61 8.32
C ALA A 210 4.92 8.50 7.24
N ARG A 211 5.60 7.37 7.15
CA ARG A 211 6.63 7.13 6.12
C ARG A 211 6.03 7.05 4.72
N GLY A 212 4.96 6.29 4.57
CA GLY A 212 4.28 6.14 3.29
C GLY A 212 3.70 7.44 2.73
N ASN A 213 2.92 8.18 3.53
CA ASN A 213 2.33 9.43 3.09
C ASN A 213 3.39 10.51 2.85
N LEU A 214 4.49 10.52 3.63
CA LEU A 214 5.64 11.39 3.36
C LEU A 214 6.23 11.09 1.98
N ARG A 215 6.44 9.81 1.62
CA ARG A 215 6.99 9.43 0.32
C ARG A 215 6.11 9.83 -0.85
N GLN A 216 4.80 9.61 -0.74
CA GLN A 216 3.84 10.04 -1.75
C GLN A 216 3.90 11.56 -1.92
N LEU A 217 3.90 12.30 -0.80
CA LEU A 217 3.96 13.76 -0.83
C LEU A 217 5.29 14.27 -1.42
N GLU A 218 6.44 13.73 -1.02
CA GLU A 218 7.73 14.13 -1.59
C GLU A 218 7.80 13.88 -3.10
N ALA A 219 7.23 12.77 -3.59
CA ALA A 219 7.12 12.49 -5.02
C ALA A 219 6.30 13.57 -5.75
N LEU A 220 5.11 13.91 -5.22
CA LEU A 220 4.26 14.97 -5.76
C LEU A 220 4.97 16.33 -5.73
N LEU A 221 5.62 16.66 -4.61
CA LEU A 221 6.35 17.91 -4.42
C LEU A 221 7.59 18.03 -5.31
N SER A 222 8.11 16.92 -5.83
CA SER A 222 9.22 16.91 -6.78
C SER A 222 8.78 17.08 -8.24
N ASN A 223 7.49 16.93 -8.51
CA ASN A 223 6.92 16.93 -9.84
C ASN A 223 6.41 18.33 -10.21
N LYS A 224 7.10 18.99 -11.14
CA LYS A 224 6.73 20.34 -11.60
C LYS A 224 5.39 20.44 -12.33
N ASN A 225 4.81 19.32 -12.76
CA ASN A 225 3.48 19.30 -13.42
C ASN A 225 2.34 19.26 -12.40
N VAL A 226 2.63 19.00 -11.12
CA VAL A 226 1.64 19.01 -10.03
C VAL A 226 1.51 20.45 -9.52
N SER A 227 0.33 21.02 -9.72
CA SER A 227 -0.01 22.40 -9.36
C SER A 227 -0.48 22.54 -7.91
N GLY A 228 -0.89 21.44 -7.28
CA GLY A 228 -1.33 21.40 -5.90
C GLY A 228 -1.78 20.01 -5.50
N TYR A 229 -1.99 19.83 -4.20
CA TYR A 229 -2.45 18.57 -3.63
C TYR A 229 -3.36 18.79 -2.42
N CYS A 230 -4.17 17.79 -2.10
CA CYS A 230 -4.86 17.64 -0.83
C CYS A 230 -4.63 16.21 -0.31
N ILE A 231 -4.20 16.09 0.95
CA ILE A 231 -3.96 14.79 1.58
C ILE A 231 -5.25 14.30 2.24
N HIS A 232 -5.63 13.06 1.95
CA HIS A 232 -6.76 12.40 2.58
C HIS A 232 -6.28 11.67 3.85
N ALA A 233 -6.58 12.15 5.06
CA ALA A 233 -7.38 13.33 5.40
C ALA A 233 -6.70 14.18 6.48
N PHE A 234 -7.14 15.44 6.67
CA PHE A 234 -6.57 16.27 7.74
C PHE A 234 -6.94 15.76 9.13
N THR A 235 -8.20 15.38 9.35
CA THR A 235 -8.73 14.85 10.63
C THR A 235 -9.34 13.48 10.41
N ASP A 236 -9.23 12.60 11.41
CA ASP A 236 -10.03 11.37 11.43
C ASP A 236 -11.52 11.73 11.49
N GLY A 237 -12.32 10.93 10.79
CA GLY A 237 -13.77 10.94 10.80
C GLY A 237 -14.31 9.54 11.09
N ASP A 238 -15.62 9.42 11.31
CA ASP A 238 -16.23 8.12 11.65
C ASP A 238 -16.08 7.10 10.51
N TRP A 239 -16.29 7.52 9.25
CA TRP A 239 -16.16 6.65 8.07
C TRP A 239 -14.70 6.49 7.60
N ILE A 240 -13.87 7.51 7.80
CA ILE A 240 -12.49 7.58 7.33
C ILE A 240 -11.49 7.43 8.51
N LEU A 241 -11.87 6.65 9.52
CA LEU A 241 -11.03 6.43 10.71
C LEU A 241 -9.66 5.87 10.28
N GLY A 242 -8.58 6.52 10.70
CA GLY A 242 -7.22 6.14 10.34
C GLY A 242 -6.59 7.06 9.30
N ALA A 243 -7.39 7.68 8.42
CA ALA A 243 -6.90 8.54 7.34
C ALA A 243 -6.33 9.87 7.83
N GLY A 244 -6.81 10.36 8.99
CA GLY A 244 -6.49 11.69 9.51
C GLY A 244 -5.00 11.93 9.71
N LEU A 245 -4.56 13.18 9.67
CA LEU A 245 -3.26 13.59 10.24
C LEU A 245 -3.37 13.76 11.76
N ILE A 246 -4.54 14.20 12.21
CA ILE A 246 -4.91 14.31 13.61
C ILE A 246 -6.11 13.41 13.90
N ASP A 247 -6.24 12.95 15.15
CA ASP A 247 -7.38 12.14 15.56
C ASP A 247 -8.65 12.96 15.86
N HIS A 248 -9.75 12.28 16.24
CA HIS A 248 -11.03 12.91 16.62
C HIS A 248 -10.93 13.95 17.76
N TRP A 249 -9.86 13.90 18.56
CA TRP A 249 -9.59 14.80 19.67
C TRP A 249 -8.52 15.85 19.30
N GLN A 250 -8.23 16.00 18.01
CA GLN A 250 -7.25 16.93 17.45
C GLN A 250 -5.83 16.68 17.94
N ARG A 251 -5.53 15.46 18.38
CA ARG A 251 -4.16 15.07 18.76
C ARG A 251 -3.39 14.69 17.49
N PRO A 252 -2.19 15.24 17.27
CA PRO A 252 -1.40 14.93 16.08
C PRO A 252 -0.87 13.50 16.12
N LYS A 253 -1.05 12.77 15.01
CA LYS A 253 -0.35 11.50 14.76
C LYS A 253 1.04 11.77 14.17
N LEU A 254 1.88 10.74 14.07
CA LEU A 254 3.24 10.91 13.52
C LEU A 254 3.23 11.52 12.10
N VAL A 255 2.26 11.15 11.27
CA VAL A 255 2.11 11.67 9.90
C VAL A 255 1.90 13.18 9.86
N TYR A 256 1.22 13.79 10.84
CA TYR A 256 1.05 15.25 10.90
C TYR A 256 2.40 15.97 10.88
N HIS A 257 3.36 15.48 11.68
CA HIS A 257 4.69 16.07 11.76
C HIS A 257 5.51 15.84 10.49
N ALA A 258 5.40 14.65 9.88
CA ALA A 258 6.07 14.33 8.63
C ALA A 258 5.60 15.24 7.47
N ILE A 259 4.28 15.40 7.33
CA ILE A 259 3.66 16.24 6.31
C ILE A 259 3.96 17.72 6.56
N ALA A 260 3.98 18.18 7.82
CA ALA A 260 4.38 19.53 8.15
C ALA A 260 5.85 19.83 7.78
N GLU A 261 6.77 18.88 8.01
CA GLU A 261 8.18 19.03 7.64
C GLU A 261 8.35 19.08 6.12
N ALA A 262 7.70 18.18 5.38
CA ALA A 262 7.77 18.11 3.91
C ALA A 262 7.32 19.41 3.21
N ASN A 263 6.44 20.19 3.87
CA ASN A 263 5.95 21.45 3.33
C ASN A 263 6.86 22.66 3.54
N LYS A 264 7.95 22.53 4.30
CA LYS A 264 8.89 23.62 4.50
C LYS A 264 9.61 23.99 3.20
N ILE A 265 9.89 25.28 3.06
CA ILE A 265 10.65 25.86 1.94
C ILE A 265 11.74 26.81 2.47
N PRO A 266 12.94 26.86 1.84
CA PRO A 266 13.39 25.91 0.82
C PRO A 266 13.53 24.48 1.38
N SER A 267 13.45 23.48 0.52
CA SER A 267 13.67 22.07 0.90
C SER A 267 14.43 21.31 -0.17
N ILE A 268 15.14 20.27 0.28
CA ILE A 268 15.84 19.31 -0.57
C ILE A 268 15.12 17.97 -0.46
N LEU A 269 14.77 17.37 -1.58
CA LEU A 269 14.13 16.07 -1.69
C LEU A 269 15.12 15.10 -2.35
N CYS A 270 15.26 13.90 -1.81
CA CYS A 270 16.29 12.96 -2.25
C CYS A 270 15.68 11.59 -2.56
N PHE A 271 16.01 11.06 -3.73
CA PHE A 271 15.27 9.95 -4.32
C PHE A 271 16.23 8.87 -4.83
N PRO A 272 16.51 7.83 -4.04
CA PRO A 272 17.34 6.73 -4.49
C PRO A 272 16.66 5.97 -5.63
N GLU A 273 17.43 5.43 -6.57
CA GLU A 273 16.90 4.65 -7.70
C GLU A 273 16.32 3.29 -7.28
N ARG A 274 16.72 2.81 -6.10
CA ARG A 274 16.24 1.60 -5.43
C ARG A 274 16.54 1.68 -3.94
N ARG A 275 15.69 1.06 -3.11
CA ARG A 275 15.83 1.07 -1.64
C ARG A 275 16.27 -0.25 -1.04
N ASN A 276 15.89 -1.36 -1.66
CA ASN A 276 16.41 -2.68 -1.33
C ASN A 276 17.67 -2.95 -2.17
N LEU A 277 18.77 -3.21 -1.47
CA LEU A 277 20.12 -3.27 -2.05
C LEU A 277 20.79 -4.61 -1.73
N SER A 278 21.69 -5.02 -2.60
CA SER A 278 22.61 -6.12 -2.38
C SER A 278 23.99 -5.61 -1.92
N GLU A 279 24.77 -6.48 -1.28
CA GLU A 279 26.14 -6.16 -0.89
C GLU A 279 26.99 -5.72 -2.10
N GLY A 280 27.74 -4.62 -1.95
CA GLY A 280 28.56 -4.02 -3.02
C GLY A 280 27.82 -3.05 -3.94
N ASP A 281 26.51 -2.86 -3.75
CA ASP A 281 25.75 -1.86 -4.49
C ASP A 281 26.20 -0.43 -4.11
N CYS A 282 26.44 0.39 -5.14
CA CYS A 282 26.34 1.84 -5.03
C CYS A 282 24.97 2.27 -5.59
N VAL A 283 24.40 3.34 -5.02
CA VAL A 283 23.03 3.75 -5.34
C VAL A 283 23.04 5.15 -5.91
N LYS A 284 22.58 5.30 -7.16
CA LYS A 284 22.30 6.63 -7.71
C LYS A 284 21.06 7.19 -7.01
N PHE A 285 21.07 8.48 -6.71
CA PHE A 285 19.88 9.17 -6.25
C PHE A 285 19.74 10.54 -6.91
N ASP A 286 18.49 10.91 -7.19
CA ASP A 286 18.13 12.22 -7.69
C ASP A 286 17.93 13.18 -6.51
N ILE A 287 18.31 14.44 -6.71
CA ILE A 287 18.20 15.52 -5.74
C ILE A 287 17.32 16.60 -6.34
N VAL A 288 16.28 17.01 -5.63
CA VAL A 288 15.40 18.12 -6.05
C VAL A 288 15.42 19.20 -4.98
N LEU A 289 15.92 20.37 -5.33
CA LEU A 289 15.82 21.59 -4.53
C LEU A 289 14.57 22.37 -4.96
N ARG A 290 13.69 22.65 -4.00
CA ARG A 290 12.45 23.40 -4.23
C ARG A 290 12.35 24.68 -3.41
N GLY A 291 11.67 25.66 -4.00
CA GLY A 291 11.33 26.95 -3.38
C GLY A 291 12.06 28.13 -4.01
N HIS A 292 11.34 29.23 -4.25
CA HIS A 292 11.83 30.42 -4.98
C HIS A 292 13.05 31.10 -4.33
N ASN A 293 13.28 30.86 -3.04
CA ASN A 293 14.44 31.37 -2.29
C ASN A 293 15.56 30.34 -2.12
N GLY A 294 15.39 29.12 -2.61
CA GLY A 294 16.39 28.06 -2.51
C GLY A 294 17.59 28.41 -3.38
N ARG A 295 18.71 28.77 -2.74
CA ARG A 295 19.98 28.93 -3.44
C ARG A 295 20.59 27.57 -3.69
N ILE A 296 21.32 27.44 -4.79
CA ILE A 296 22.07 26.21 -5.07
C ILE A 296 23.03 25.96 -3.90
N PRO A 297 22.96 24.79 -3.24
CA PRO A 297 23.88 24.45 -2.17
C PRO A 297 25.32 24.43 -2.68
N THR A 298 26.25 24.96 -1.90
CA THR A 298 27.69 24.87 -2.22
C THR A 298 28.25 23.47 -1.97
N GLN A 299 27.61 22.72 -1.07
CA GLN A 299 28.00 21.38 -0.67
C GLN A 299 26.77 20.60 -0.24
N ILE A 300 26.72 19.33 -0.64
CA ILE A 300 25.83 18.33 -0.05
C ILE A 300 26.68 17.37 0.77
N GLU A 301 26.28 17.11 2.00
CA GLU A 301 26.89 16.11 2.88
C GLU A 301 25.95 14.93 3.03
N LEU A 302 26.47 13.72 2.85
CA LEU A 302 25.83 12.48 3.26
C LEU A 302 26.53 11.99 4.51
N SER A 303 25.77 11.61 5.52
CA SER A 303 26.34 11.11 6.76
C SER A 303 25.55 9.94 7.32
N LYS A 304 26.27 8.99 7.90
CA LYS A 304 25.73 7.88 8.68
C LYS A 304 26.66 7.63 9.87
N GLY A 305 26.17 7.88 11.09
CA GLY A 305 27.02 7.89 12.27
C GLY A 305 28.15 8.91 12.13
N GLU A 306 29.39 8.46 12.28
CA GLU A 306 30.59 9.29 12.14
C GLU A 306 31.14 9.36 10.71
N VAL A 307 30.64 8.51 9.80
CA VAL A 307 31.10 8.48 8.41
C VAL A 307 30.41 9.59 7.63
N ILE A 308 31.23 10.42 6.97
CA ILE A 308 30.78 11.61 6.24
C ILE A 308 31.35 11.58 4.83
N PHE A 309 30.48 11.76 3.83
CA PHE A 309 30.83 11.93 2.44
C PHE A 309 30.38 13.31 1.95
N LYS A 310 31.28 14.05 1.28
CA LYS A 310 31.00 15.41 0.83
C LYS A 310 30.96 15.46 -0.69
N LEU A 311 29.84 15.93 -1.22
CA LEU A 311 29.62 16.18 -2.63
C LEU A 311 29.78 17.68 -2.87
N ASN A 312 30.83 18.02 -3.61
CA ASN A 312 31.08 19.38 -4.07
C ASN A 312 30.82 19.44 -5.58
N GLU A 313 30.52 20.63 -6.10
CA GLU A 313 30.43 20.88 -7.55
C GLU A 313 29.36 20.03 -8.29
N LEU A 314 28.25 19.74 -7.61
CA LEU A 314 27.10 19.10 -8.24
C LEU A 314 26.58 19.95 -9.41
N LYS A 315 26.26 19.28 -10.52
CA LYS A 315 25.66 19.93 -11.69
C LYS A 315 24.17 20.06 -11.47
N TRP A 316 23.68 21.28 -11.40
CA TRP A 316 22.27 21.58 -11.21
C TRP A 316 21.62 22.02 -12.53
N SER A 317 20.40 21.56 -12.78
CA SER A 317 19.59 21.96 -13.93
C SER A 317 18.14 22.18 -13.51
N GLY A 318 17.41 23.09 -14.14
CA GLY A 318 16.00 23.32 -13.85
C GLY A 318 15.62 24.79 -13.89
N GLU A 319 14.46 25.10 -13.31
CA GLU A 319 13.89 26.44 -13.20
C GLU A 319 14.17 27.00 -11.78
N SER A 320 14.04 28.31 -11.58
CA SER A 320 14.41 28.97 -10.29
C SER A 320 13.74 28.38 -9.05
N ASN A 321 12.59 27.73 -9.21
CA ASN A 321 11.78 27.19 -8.12
C ASN A 321 11.99 25.69 -7.94
N PHE A 322 12.66 25.04 -8.90
CA PHE A 322 12.83 23.60 -9.05
C PHE A 322 14.17 23.32 -9.75
N MET A 323 15.20 23.06 -8.95
CA MET A 323 16.53 22.69 -9.43
C MET A 323 16.78 21.21 -9.12
N GLN A 324 17.39 20.49 -10.05
CA GLN A 324 17.65 19.07 -9.94
C GLN A 324 19.13 18.77 -10.12
N SER A 325 19.62 17.76 -9.40
CA SER A 325 20.95 17.20 -9.57
C SER A 325 20.93 15.69 -9.31
N GLN A 326 22.05 15.03 -9.54
CA GLN A 326 22.22 13.59 -9.33
C GLN A 326 23.51 13.32 -8.59
N ALA A 327 23.48 12.32 -7.71
CA ALA A 327 24.64 11.89 -6.96
C ALA A 327 24.59 10.38 -6.69
N TYR A 328 25.63 9.87 -6.02
CA TYR A 328 25.73 8.47 -5.63
C TYR A 328 25.97 8.36 -4.13
N ILE A 329 25.31 7.38 -3.53
CA ILE A 329 25.60 6.92 -2.18
C ILE A 329 26.67 5.82 -2.32
N PRO A 330 27.88 6.02 -1.77
CA PRO A 330 28.94 5.03 -1.87
C PRO A 330 28.63 3.82 -0.99
N ASP A 331 29.05 2.65 -1.44
CA ASP A 331 28.97 1.38 -0.70
C ASP A 331 29.61 1.46 0.70
N THR A 332 30.69 2.23 0.85
CA THR A 332 31.37 2.50 2.13
C THR A 332 30.50 3.19 3.19
N LEU A 333 29.37 3.78 2.81
CA LEU A 333 28.40 4.37 3.74
C LEU A 333 27.29 3.38 4.15
N LEU A 334 27.26 2.20 3.52
CA LEU A 334 26.21 1.21 3.69
C LEU A 334 26.71 0.03 4.52
N GLU A 335 25.82 -0.53 5.34
CA GLU A 335 26.06 -1.77 6.09
C GLU A 335 24.86 -2.70 5.95
N THR A 336 25.05 -4.00 6.17
CA THR A 336 23.96 -4.97 6.13
C THR A 336 22.86 -4.62 7.13
N GLY A 337 21.60 -4.66 6.67
CA GLY A 337 20.42 -4.26 7.42
C GLY A 337 19.94 -2.84 7.08
N PRO A 338 19.24 -2.16 8.01
CA PRO A 338 18.68 -0.84 7.77
C PRO A 338 19.77 0.25 7.75
N ASN A 339 19.65 1.18 6.80
CA ASN A 339 20.55 2.31 6.61
C ASN A 339 19.75 3.60 6.55
N THR A 340 20.08 4.55 7.43
CA THR A 340 19.48 5.89 7.45
C THR A 340 20.56 6.92 7.13
N ILE A 341 20.54 7.44 5.90
CA ILE A 341 21.54 8.38 5.40
C ILE A 341 21.02 9.79 5.56
N LEU A 342 21.66 10.59 6.41
CA LEU A 342 21.31 11.99 6.61
C LEU A 342 21.97 12.87 5.54
N ILE A 343 21.15 13.62 4.82
CA ILE A 343 21.53 14.57 3.79
C ILE A 343 21.47 16.00 4.37
N ARG A 344 22.55 16.76 4.26
CA ARG A 344 22.60 18.18 4.62
C ARG A 344 23.06 19.02 3.44
N ALA A 345 22.30 20.06 3.12
CA ALA A 345 22.63 21.04 2.10
C ALA A 345 23.15 22.32 2.76
N TYR A 346 24.38 22.72 2.39
CA TYR A 346 25.05 23.88 2.97
C TYR A 346 25.01 25.08 2.03
N ASN A 347 24.80 26.27 2.60
CA ASN A 347 24.88 27.54 1.89
C ASN A 347 26.34 28.06 1.79
N HIS A 348 26.54 29.18 1.11
CA HIS A 348 27.85 29.83 0.95
C HIS A 348 28.51 30.28 2.27
N GLN A 349 27.74 30.42 3.35
CA GLN A 349 28.21 30.75 4.69
C GLN A 349 28.64 29.51 5.49
N GLY A 350 28.44 28.30 4.94
CA GLY A 350 28.73 27.04 5.62
C GLY A 350 27.67 26.61 6.64
N GLU A 351 26.47 27.18 6.56
CA GLU A 351 25.33 26.82 7.41
C GLU A 351 24.42 25.83 6.69
N VAL A 352 23.80 24.91 7.44
CA VAL A 352 22.82 23.96 6.90
C VAL A 352 21.53 24.70 6.60
N GLU A 353 21.18 24.81 5.33
CA GLU A 353 19.95 25.45 4.87
C GLU A 353 18.79 24.46 4.80
N CYS A 354 19.04 23.25 4.26
CA CYS A 354 18.06 22.18 4.11
C CYS A 354 18.63 20.84 4.58
N LYS A 355 17.74 19.93 5.00
CA LYS A 355 18.08 18.54 5.35
C LYS A 355 17.04 17.58 4.80
N ASN A 356 17.46 16.34 4.55
CA ASN A 356 16.57 15.22 4.25
C ASN A 356 17.25 13.91 4.72
N THR A 357 16.53 12.79 4.71
CA THR A 357 17.01 11.47 5.07
C THR A 357 16.64 10.47 3.99
N ILE A 358 17.57 9.62 3.58
CA ILE A 358 17.32 8.49 2.70
C ILE A 358 17.39 7.21 3.51
N GLU A 359 16.31 6.43 3.52
CA GLU A 359 16.24 5.10 4.11
C GLU A 359 16.46 4.03 3.04
N LEU A 360 17.40 3.12 3.30
CA LEU A 360 17.77 2.00 2.44
C LEU A 360 17.87 0.73 3.28
N PHE A 361 17.69 -0.43 2.65
CA PHE A 361 17.86 -1.73 3.30
C PHE A 361 18.83 -2.57 2.49
N LEU A 362 19.98 -2.92 3.07
CA LEU A 362 20.97 -3.76 2.42
C LEU A 362 20.80 -5.20 2.88
N ILE A 363 20.42 -6.09 1.98
CA ILE A 363 20.17 -7.49 2.32
C ILE A 363 21.47 -8.23 2.64
N PRO A 364 21.44 -9.18 3.59
CA PRO A 364 22.52 -10.15 3.70
C PRO A 364 22.57 -11.03 2.44
N LYS A 365 23.75 -11.56 2.12
CA LYS A 365 23.91 -12.48 0.99
C LYS A 365 23.00 -13.72 1.20
N PRO A 366 22.12 -14.05 0.23
CA PRO A 366 21.29 -15.24 0.32
C PRO A 366 22.14 -16.52 0.39
N CYS A 367 21.63 -17.54 1.06
CA CYS A 367 22.29 -18.85 1.09
C CYS A 367 21.99 -19.61 -0.21
N ALA A 368 23.01 -20.27 -0.77
CA ALA A 368 22.95 -20.89 -2.09
C ALA A 368 22.74 -22.42 -2.07
N GLY A 369 22.39 -23.01 -0.91
CA GLY A 369 22.30 -24.47 -0.75
C GLY A 369 20.97 -24.94 -0.17
N LEU A 370 20.47 -26.05 -0.70
CA LEU A 370 19.37 -26.83 -0.16
C LEU A 370 19.84 -28.26 0.10
N ASP A 371 19.35 -28.85 1.18
CA ASP A 371 19.60 -30.26 1.52
C ASP A 371 18.59 -31.19 0.82
N SER A 372 17.41 -30.68 0.47
CA SER A 372 16.38 -31.42 -0.29
C SER A 372 16.48 -31.17 -1.80
N ASP A 373 15.97 -32.11 -2.59
CA ASP A 373 15.77 -31.92 -4.03
C ASP A 373 14.73 -30.82 -4.25
N LEU A 374 15.05 -29.81 -5.06
CA LEU A 374 14.11 -28.79 -5.48
C LEU A 374 13.48 -29.16 -6.83
N VAL A 375 12.16 -29.27 -6.88
CA VAL A 375 11.40 -29.51 -8.11
C VAL A 375 10.47 -28.33 -8.36
N VAL A 376 10.56 -27.73 -9.54
CA VAL A 376 9.90 -26.45 -9.85
C VAL A 376 8.87 -26.60 -10.95
N TYR A 377 7.67 -26.08 -10.69
CA TYR A 377 6.63 -25.82 -11.68
C TYR A 377 6.55 -24.31 -11.93
N ASP A 378 7.21 -23.85 -12.99
CA ASP A 378 7.29 -22.45 -13.41
C ASP A 378 7.12 -22.36 -14.94
N PRO A 379 5.89 -22.55 -15.46
CA PRO A 379 5.63 -22.63 -16.90
C PRO A 379 5.92 -21.30 -17.63
N ASP A 380 5.85 -20.18 -16.92
CA ASP A 380 6.08 -18.83 -17.46
C ASP A 380 7.54 -18.37 -17.32
N GLY A 381 8.36 -19.09 -16.55
CA GLY A 381 9.77 -18.76 -16.33
C GLY A 381 9.96 -17.52 -15.44
N ASP A 382 9.04 -17.27 -14.51
CA ASP A 382 9.05 -16.08 -13.66
C ASP A 382 10.11 -16.15 -12.54
N ILE A 383 10.45 -17.37 -12.10
CA ILE A 383 11.31 -17.59 -10.92
C ILE A 383 12.60 -18.32 -11.27
N THR A 384 12.55 -19.24 -12.23
CA THR A 384 13.70 -20.07 -12.64
C THR A 384 14.97 -19.27 -13.01
N PRO A 385 14.93 -18.13 -13.71
CA PRO A 385 16.14 -17.32 -13.95
C PRO A 385 16.78 -16.80 -12.65
N SER A 386 15.98 -16.54 -11.63
CA SER A 386 16.46 -16.06 -10.34
C SER A 386 17.05 -17.21 -9.51
N LEU A 387 16.49 -18.42 -9.61
CA LEU A 387 17.10 -19.62 -9.02
C LEU A 387 18.47 -19.90 -9.63
N ASP A 388 18.61 -19.74 -10.95
CA ASP A 388 19.90 -19.87 -11.65
C ASP A 388 20.91 -18.82 -11.13
N GLN A 389 20.47 -17.57 -10.95
CA GLN A 389 21.31 -16.50 -10.39
C GLN A 389 21.74 -16.77 -8.94
N LEU A 390 20.86 -17.38 -8.14
CA LEU A 390 21.16 -17.80 -6.76
C LEU A 390 22.05 -19.06 -6.71
N GLY A 391 22.27 -19.72 -7.85
CA GLY A 391 23.05 -20.96 -7.93
C GLY A 391 22.33 -22.17 -7.34
N LEU A 392 21.00 -22.14 -7.27
CA LEU A 392 20.18 -23.23 -6.74
C LEU A 392 19.95 -24.28 -7.83
N ALA A 393 20.31 -25.53 -7.55
CA ALA A 393 20.00 -26.65 -8.42
C ALA A 393 18.52 -27.03 -8.30
N TYR A 394 17.84 -27.20 -9.43
CA TYR A 394 16.46 -27.67 -9.47
C TYR A 394 16.19 -28.57 -10.68
N ALA A 395 15.17 -29.41 -10.57
CA ALA A 395 14.57 -30.12 -11.69
C ALA A 395 13.25 -29.44 -12.08
N LYS A 396 12.94 -29.39 -13.38
CA LYS A 396 11.59 -29.03 -13.82
C LYS A 396 10.63 -30.16 -13.45
N LEU A 397 9.41 -29.82 -13.04
CA LEU A 397 8.40 -30.83 -12.71
C LEU A 397 8.13 -31.80 -13.87
N SER A 398 8.22 -31.32 -15.13
CA SER A 398 8.05 -32.16 -16.33
C SER A 398 9.12 -33.24 -16.48
N ASP A 399 10.33 -32.98 -15.95
CA ASP A 399 11.51 -33.82 -16.12
C ASP A 399 11.79 -34.65 -14.85
N TRP A 400 11.04 -34.39 -13.78
CA TRP A 400 11.22 -35.05 -12.49
C TRP A 400 10.65 -36.46 -12.52
N ALA A 401 11.44 -37.39 -11.98
CA ALA A 401 11.02 -38.75 -11.69
C ALA A 401 11.09 -38.98 -10.18
N ARG A 402 10.08 -39.64 -9.63
CA ARG A 402 10.01 -39.94 -8.20
C ARG A 402 11.26 -40.70 -7.73
N ASN A 403 11.86 -40.20 -6.66
CA ASN A 403 12.99 -40.82 -5.97
C ASN A 403 12.74 -40.88 -4.46
N ASP A 404 13.68 -41.43 -3.69
CA ASP A 404 13.59 -41.55 -2.23
C ASP A 404 14.22 -40.35 -1.48
N GLN A 405 14.69 -39.32 -2.19
CA GLN A 405 15.25 -38.11 -1.59
C GLN A 405 14.13 -37.22 -1.05
N ALA A 406 14.41 -36.52 0.05
CA ALA A 406 13.52 -35.46 0.51
C ALA A 406 13.37 -34.43 -0.62
N THR A 407 12.13 -34.04 -0.94
CA THR A 407 11.85 -33.17 -2.08
C THR A 407 10.98 -32.00 -1.65
N THR A 408 11.35 -30.79 -2.07
CA THR A 408 10.49 -29.60 -2.02
C THR A 408 9.94 -29.30 -3.42
N PHE A 409 8.60 -29.31 -3.55
CA PHE A 409 7.92 -28.85 -4.77
C PHE A 409 7.60 -27.36 -4.67
N LEU A 410 8.13 -26.57 -5.60
CA LEU A 410 7.82 -25.15 -5.75
C LEU A 410 6.80 -24.96 -6.88
N PHE A 411 5.57 -24.56 -6.53
CA PHE A 411 4.52 -24.17 -7.46
C PHE A 411 4.47 -22.65 -7.55
N VAL A 412 4.79 -22.12 -8.73
CA VAL A 412 4.94 -20.67 -8.93
C VAL A 412 3.59 -20.00 -9.23
N PRO A 413 2.86 -20.37 -10.31
CA PRO A 413 1.55 -19.81 -10.58
C PRO A 413 0.45 -20.48 -9.77
N GLU A 414 -0.66 -19.76 -9.63
CA GLU A 414 -1.89 -20.25 -9.00
C GLU A 414 -2.53 -21.45 -9.72
N ASP A 415 -2.44 -21.52 -11.04
CA ASP A 415 -3.08 -22.56 -11.86
C ASP A 415 -2.09 -23.20 -12.84
N VAL A 416 -2.47 -24.35 -13.39
CA VAL A 416 -1.72 -25.04 -14.43
C VAL A 416 -1.83 -24.34 -15.79
N SER A 417 -0.71 -24.35 -16.53
CA SER A 417 -0.65 -23.88 -17.92
C SER A 417 -1.46 -24.76 -18.89
N SER A 418 -1.58 -26.05 -18.57
CA SER A 418 -2.29 -27.05 -19.37
C SER A 418 -2.85 -28.17 -18.50
N LYS A 419 -4.00 -28.75 -18.90
CA LYS A 419 -4.59 -29.94 -18.24
C LYS A 419 -3.64 -31.13 -18.17
N SER A 420 -2.70 -31.24 -19.11
CA SER A 420 -1.69 -32.30 -19.10
C SER A 420 -0.82 -32.27 -17.83
N ASP A 421 -0.64 -31.09 -17.25
CA ASP A 421 0.28 -30.88 -16.13
C ASP A 421 -0.32 -31.40 -14.82
N LEU A 422 -1.65 -31.53 -14.75
CA LEU A 422 -2.37 -32.01 -13.57
C LEU A 422 -1.87 -33.38 -13.10
N VAL A 423 -1.49 -34.27 -14.02
CA VAL A 423 -0.98 -35.61 -13.66
C VAL A 423 0.34 -35.54 -12.89
N ALA A 424 1.22 -34.62 -13.28
CA ALA A 424 2.50 -34.43 -12.59
C ALA A 424 2.29 -33.76 -11.23
N ILE A 425 1.39 -32.78 -11.15
CA ILE A 425 1.04 -32.12 -9.88
C ILE A 425 0.35 -33.08 -8.92
N GLU A 426 -0.57 -33.92 -9.39
CA GLU A 426 -1.21 -34.96 -8.58
C GLU A 426 -0.16 -35.90 -7.98
N THR A 427 0.81 -36.33 -8.79
CA THR A 427 1.91 -37.18 -8.34
C THR A 427 2.77 -36.50 -7.27
N ALA A 428 3.08 -35.20 -7.46
CA ALA A 428 3.81 -34.41 -6.49
C ALA A 428 3.02 -34.28 -5.17
N MET A 429 1.74 -33.93 -5.23
CA MET A 429 0.87 -33.78 -4.06
C MET A 429 0.63 -35.11 -3.33
N GLN A 430 0.61 -36.25 -4.02
CA GLN A 430 0.62 -37.57 -3.37
C GLN A 430 1.92 -37.85 -2.60
N CYS A 431 3.06 -37.36 -3.08
CA CYS A 431 4.34 -37.45 -2.35
C CYS A 431 4.31 -36.58 -1.10
N VAL A 432 3.72 -35.38 -1.19
CA VAL A 432 3.47 -34.53 -0.02
C VAL A 432 2.56 -35.26 0.97
N GLN A 433 1.42 -35.80 0.51
CA GLN A 433 0.49 -36.53 1.38
C GLN A 433 1.15 -37.70 2.14
N ARG A 434 2.12 -38.37 1.51
CA ARG A 434 2.88 -39.50 2.11
C ARG A 434 4.08 -39.05 2.96
N GLY A 435 4.33 -37.75 3.10
CA GLY A 435 5.41 -37.21 3.92
C GLY A 435 6.81 -37.31 3.32
N THR A 436 6.95 -37.78 2.07
CA THR A 436 8.26 -37.82 1.38
C THR A 436 8.64 -36.48 0.77
N ALA A 437 7.69 -35.55 0.69
CA ALA A 437 7.88 -34.22 0.12
C ALA A 437 7.14 -33.14 0.92
N ASN A 438 7.55 -31.89 0.70
CA ASN A 438 6.81 -30.69 1.08
C ASN A 438 6.45 -29.91 -0.19
N ALA A 439 5.45 -29.03 -0.11
CA ALA A 439 5.09 -28.11 -1.20
C ALA A 439 5.15 -26.65 -0.74
N LEU A 440 5.54 -25.77 -1.65
CA LEU A 440 5.53 -24.32 -1.49
C LEU A 440 4.77 -23.71 -2.67
N PHE A 441 3.65 -23.04 -2.37
CA PHE A 441 2.87 -22.28 -3.35
C PHE A 441 3.19 -20.80 -3.17
N LEU A 442 3.80 -20.19 -4.18
CA LEU A 442 4.01 -18.73 -4.20
C LEU A 442 2.71 -17.98 -4.46
N GLU A 443 1.86 -18.55 -5.30
CA GLU A 443 0.48 -18.15 -5.52
C GLU A 443 -0.38 -19.41 -5.37
N ALA A 444 -1.26 -19.45 -4.37
CA ALA A 444 -2.08 -20.63 -4.08
C ALA A 444 -3.52 -20.43 -4.60
N PRO A 445 -4.17 -21.46 -5.18
CA PRO A 445 -5.56 -21.38 -5.59
C PRO A 445 -6.47 -20.86 -4.48
N ALA A 446 -7.18 -19.76 -4.73
CA ALA A 446 -8.09 -19.16 -3.78
C ALA A 446 -9.32 -18.53 -4.46
N GLU A 447 -10.38 -18.36 -3.69
CA GLU A 447 -11.46 -17.43 -4.03
C GLU A 447 -11.01 -16.01 -3.69
N HIS A 448 -10.93 -15.11 -4.68
CA HIS A 448 -10.42 -13.76 -4.48
C HIS A 448 -11.53 -12.72 -4.38
N GLY A 449 -11.53 -11.92 -3.31
CA GLY A 449 -12.53 -10.87 -3.09
C GLY A 449 -12.43 -9.66 -4.02
N SER A 450 -11.28 -9.41 -4.67
CA SER A 450 -11.10 -8.31 -5.64
C SER A 450 -9.94 -8.56 -6.62
N PRO A 451 -10.10 -9.46 -7.60
CA PRO A 451 -9.03 -9.80 -8.54
C PRO A 451 -8.51 -8.60 -9.35
N GLN A 452 -9.37 -7.63 -9.71
CA GLN A 452 -8.96 -6.43 -10.44
C GLN A 452 -7.94 -5.57 -9.67
N MET A 453 -8.07 -5.48 -8.35
CA MET A 453 -7.15 -4.71 -7.51
C MET A 453 -5.78 -5.38 -7.38
N LEU A 454 -5.72 -6.71 -7.43
CA LEU A 454 -4.46 -7.43 -7.36
C LEU A 454 -3.58 -7.11 -8.58
N GLU A 455 -4.17 -6.99 -9.76
CA GLU A 455 -3.43 -6.61 -10.96
C GLU A 455 -2.80 -5.22 -10.82
N GLU A 456 -3.55 -4.24 -10.31
CA GLU A 456 -3.07 -2.88 -10.06
C GLU A 456 -1.87 -2.87 -9.10
N TYR A 457 -1.91 -3.69 -8.05
CA TYR A 457 -0.86 -3.76 -7.04
C TYR A 457 0.26 -4.77 -7.33
N GLU A 458 0.34 -5.25 -8.57
CA GLU A 458 1.32 -6.24 -9.03
C GLU A 458 1.26 -7.59 -8.27
N GLY A 459 0.11 -7.94 -7.68
CA GLY A 459 -0.17 -9.21 -7.00
C GLY A 459 -0.48 -10.39 -7.93
N SER A 460 -1.18 -11.42 -7.42
CA SER A 460 -1.62 -12.57 -8.24
C SER A 460 -2.46 -12.11 -9.44
N ARG A 461 -2.42 -12.88 -10.54
CA ARG A 461 -3.34 -12.68 -11.67
C ARG A 461 -4.76 -13.15 -11.38
N ALA A 462 -4.96 -13.96 -10.33
CA ALA A 462 -6.27 -14.36 -9.78
C ALA A 462 -7.30 -14.74 -10.86
N PRO A 463 -7.08 -15.83 -11.63
CA PRO A 463 -8.05 -16.29 -12.61
C PRO A 463 -9.40 -16.58 -11.95
N ALA A 464 -10.49 -16.51 -12.73
CA ALA A 464 -11.82 -16.84 -12.23
C ALA A 464 -11.83 -18.26 -11.66
N ILE A 465 -12.41 -18.46 -10.49
CA ILE A 465 -12.34 -19.72 -9.74
C ILE A 465 -12.92 -20.90 -10.52
N GLU A 466 -13.94 -20.67 -11.34
CA GLU A 466 -14.56 -21.69 -12.20
C GLU A 466 -13.65 -22.12 -13.35
N SER A 467 -12.68 -21.27 -13.71
CA SER A 467 -11.68 -21.54 -14.74
C SER A 467 -10.37 -22.11 -14.18
N ASN A 468 -10.13 -22.03 -12.86
CA ASN A 468 -8.92 -22.53 -12.22
C ASN A 468 -8.87 -24.07 -12.25
N GLN A 469 -8.09 -24.64 -13.15
CA GLN A 469 -8.07 -26.08 -13.46
C GLN A 469 -7.51 -26.91 -12.31
N LEU A 470 -6.49 -26.41 -11.62
CA LEU A 470 -5.90 -27.07 -10.45
C LEU A 470 -6.93 -27.19 -9.32
N LEU A 471 -7.67 -26.13 -9.03
CA LEU A 471 -8.74 -26.17 -8.02
C LEU A 471 -9.91 -27.06 -8.47
N GLN A 472 -10.38 -26.94 -9.71
CA GLN A 472 -11.48 -27.76 -10.23
C GLN A 472 -11.14 -29.26 -10.29
N SER A 473 -9.86 -29.62 -10.39
CA SER A 473 -9.42 -31.02 -10.39
C SER A 473 -9.53 -31.70 -9.01
N GLY A 474 -9.59 -30.92 -7.92
CA GLY A 474 -9.54 -31.43 -6.55
C GLY A 474 -8.16 -31.88 -6.07
N ILE A 475 -7.09 -31.67 -6.86
CA ILE A 475 -5.72 -31.99 -6.46
C ILE A 475 -5.22 -31.04 -5.36
N PHE A 476 -5.52 -29.74 -5.47
CA PHE A 476 -5.20 -28.79 -4.42
C PHE A 476 -6.12 -29.02 -3.20
N PRO A 477 -5.58 -29.32 -2.01
CA PRO A 477 -6.37 -29.90 -0.93
C PRO A 477 -7.11 -28.88 -0.06
N PHE A 478 -6.90 -27.58 -0.29
CA PHE A 478 -7.42 -26.52 0.56
C PHE A 478 -8.47 -25.70 -0.15
N LYS A 479 -9.48 -25.27 0.61
CA LYS A 479 -10.42 -24.23 0.19
C LYS A 479 -9.98 -22.94 0.82
N LEU A 480 -9.41 -22.05 0.02
CA LEU A 480 -8.89 -20.77 0.48
C LEU A 480 -9.83 -19.66 0.03
N LEU A 481 -10.09 -18.72 0.93
CA LEU A 481 -10.72 -17.44 0.65
C LEU A 481 -9.68 -16.37 0.91
N ALA A 482 -9.36 -15.55 -0.09
CA ALA A 482 -8.46 -14.43 0.05
C ALA A 482 -9.26 -13.12 0.03
N ARG A 483 -8.97 -12.24 1.00
CA ARG A 483 -9.59 -10.91 1.09
C ARG A 483 -8.53 -9.83 0.96
N PRO A 484 -8.84 -8.73 0.26
CA PRO A 484 -7.93 -7.60 0.12
C PRO A 484 -7.46 -7.01 1.44
N SER A 485 -6.17 -6.73 1.51
CA SER A 485 -5.49 -6.18 2.67
C SER A 485 -4.44 -5.12 2.29
N PHE A 486 -4.52 -4.52 1.10
CA PHE A 486 -3.52 -3.55 0.61
C PHE A 486 -3.53 -2.14 1.25
N SER A 487 -4.50 -1.78 2.11
CA SER A 487 -4.73 -0.41 2.66
C SER A 487 -5.18 0.63 1.62
N PHE A 488 -6.19 1.43 1.97
CA PHE A 488 -6.53 2.71 1.33
C PHE A 488 -6.49 3.80 2.41
N TRP A 489 -7.55 4.59 2.62
CA TRP A 489 -7.67 5.46 3.78
C TRP A 489 -7.80 4.67 5.11
N GLU A 490 -8.17 3.40 5.06
CA GLU A 490 -8.04 2.45 6.17
C GLU A 490 -6.60 1.94 6.32
N SER A 491 -6.28 1.45 7.53
CA SER A 491 -4.99 0.82 7.81
C SER A 491 -5.08 -0.70 7.62
N SER A 492 -4.16 -1.28 6.86
CA SER A 492 -3.85 -2.71 6.93
C SER A 492 -2.49 -2.94 7.56
N MET A 493 -2.47 -3.83 8.55
CA MET A 493 -1.37 -3.97 9.49
C MET A 493 -0.76 -5.35 9.38
N HIS A 494 -0.08 -5.60 8.26
CA HIS A 494 0.70 -6.81 8.01
C HIS A 494 1.90 -6.88 8.96
N ILE A 495 2.13 -8.03 9.60
CA ILE A 495 3.22 -8.23 10.55
C ILE A 495 4.03 -9.47 10.17
N ALA A 496 5.34 -9.27 10.05
CA ALA A 496 6.31 -10.36 10.02
C ALA A 496 6.67 -10.76 11.45
N LYS A 497 6.36 -11.99 11.86
CA LYS A 497 6.75 -12.52 13.17
C LYS A 497 8.19 -13.02 13.13
N GLN A 498 8.79 -13.20 14.30
CA GLN A 498 10.04 -13.93 14.42
C GLN A 498 9.88 -15.36 13.91
N HIS A 499 10.46 -15.64 12.75
CA HIS A 499 10.38 -16.93 12.08
C HIS A 499 11.54 -17.05 11.07
N PRO A 500 12.12 -18.26 10.84
CA PRO A 500 13.24 -18.44 9.91
C PRO A 500 13.02 -17.93 8.48
N ILE A 501 11.75 -17.87 8.05
CA ILE A 501 11.36 -17.29 6.75
C ILE A 501 11.80 -15.82 6.62
N PHE A 502 11.87 -15.09 7.74
CA PHE A 502 12.24 -13.68 7.79
C PHE A 502 13.69 -13.46 8.28
N ASP A 503 14.53 -14.50 8.31
CA ASP A 503 15.93 -14.34 8.69
C ASP A 503 16.64 -13.30 7.80
N GLY A 504 17.26 -12.30 8.45
CA GLY A 504 17.91 -11.19 7.76
C GLY A 504 16.99 -10.02 7.39
N LEU A 505 15.70 -10.09 7.75
CA LEU A 505 14.71 -9.03 7.56
C LEU A 505 14.16 -8.54 8.92
N PRO A 506 13.49 -7.37 8.97
CA PRO A 506 12.85 -6.89 10.20
C PRO A 506 11.74 -7.83 10.67
N ILE A 507 11.81 -8.29 11.92
CA ILE A 507 10.85 -9.22 12.53
C ILE A 507 10.18 -8.61 13.76
N ASN A 508 9.05 -9.19 14.15
CA ASN A 508 8.21 -8.70 15.24
C ASN A 508 7.82 -7.23 15.04
N CYS A 509 7.51 -6.86 13.80
CA CYS A 509 7.10 -5.52 13.43
C CYS A 509 6.15 -5.54 12.23
N MET A 510 5.46 -4.43 12.01
CA MET A 510 4.69 -4.26 10.78
C MET A 510 5.60 -4.29 9.55
N MET A 511 5.13 -4.88 8.47
CA MET A 511 5.78 -4.83 7.16
C MET A 511 5.73 -3.40 6.65
N ASP A 512 6.89 -2.75 6.64
CA ASP A 512 7.06 -1.39 6.16
C ASP A 512 8.14 -1.32 5.07
N GLU A 513 9.03 -0.34 5.10
CA GLU A 513 9.89 -0.01 3.99
C GLU A 513 10.73 -1.15 3.42
N PRO A 514 11.37 -2.03 4.22
CA PRO A 514 12.08 -3.16 3.63
C PRO A 514 11.17 -4.13 2.85
N TYR A 515 9.88 -4.19 3.20
CA TYR A 515 8.87 -5.04 2.58
C TYR A 515 8.07 -4.37 1.47
N HIS A 516 8.34 -3.09 1.13
CA HIS A 516 7.49 -2.29 0.24
C HIS A 516 7.15 -2.95 -1.11
N GLU A 517 8.06 -3.73 -1.70
CA GLU A 517 7.81 -4.44 -2.95
C GLU A 517 7.03 -5.75 -2.78
N VAL A 518 7.12 -6.39 -1.62
CA VAL A 518 6.67 -7.79 -1.39
C VAL A 518 5.47 -7.92 -0.45
N ALA A 519 5.13 -6.86 0.29
CA ALA A 519 3.99 -6.85 1.20
C ALA A 519 2.70 -7.26 0.46
N PRO A 520 1.83 -8.09 1.06
CA PRO A 520 0.66 -8.60 0.38
C PRO A 520 -0.33 -7.52 -0.05
N ALA A 521 -1.04 -7.79 -1.14
CA ALA A 521 -2.25 -7.05 -1.48
C ALA A 521 -3.52 -7.71 -0.93
N GLU A 522 -3.44 -8.98 -0.56
CA GLU A 522 -4.52 -9.76 0.05
C GLU A 522 -3.95 -10.76 1.06
N SER A 523 -4.83 -11.27 1.92
CA SER A 523 -4.48 -12.25 2.96
C SER A 523 -5.52 -13.35 2.99
N PHE A 524 -5.10 -14.57 3.35
CA PHE A 524 -6.04 -15.67 3.52
C PHE A 524 -6.94 -15.39 4.73
N TYR A 525 -8.25 -15.36 4.49
CA TYR A 525 -9.26 -15.04 5.47
C TYR A 525 -9.56 -16.24 6.38
N GLU A 526 -9.46 -16.04 7.70
CA GLU A 526 -9.78 -17.06 8.72
C GLU A 526 -9.14 -18.44 8.46
N LEU A 527 -7.93 -18.45 7.92
CA LEU A 527 -7.21 -19.69 7.61
C LEU A 527 -6.56 -20.27 8.86
N GLU A 528 -7.07 -21.41 9.32
CA GLU A 528 -6.38 -22.25 10.31
C GLU A 528 -5.09 -22.82 9.70
N ALA A 529 -3.98 -22.67 10.43
CA ALA A 529 -2.66 -23.15 10.04
C ALA A 529 -1.88 -23.60 11.28
N GLU A 530 -1.00 -24.58 11.12
CA GLU A 530 -0.08 -25.05 12.16
C GLU A 530 0.89 -23.94 12.55
N GLU A 531 1.32 -23.14 11.57
CA GLU A 531 2.09 -21.93 11.78
C GLU A 531 1.59 -20.80 10.88
N ALA A 532 1.58 -19.59 11.43
CA ALA A 532 1.28 -18.36 10.69
C ALA A 532 2.41 -17.34 10.87
N PRO A 533 3.54 -17.50 10.12
CA PRO A 533 4.71 -16.63 10.23
C PRO A 533 4.42 -15.15 9.94
N ALA A 534 3.42 -14.85 9.11
CA ALA A 534 2.95 -13.50 8.88
C ALA A 534 1.42 -13.44 8.81
N GLN A 535 0.87 -12.37 9.38
CA GLN A 535 -0.56 -12.14 9.50
C GLN A 535 -0.87 -10.66 9.42
N THR A 536 -2.11 -10.33 9.10
CA THR A 536 -2.61 -8.96 9.02
C THR A 536 -3.82 -8.75 9.91
N ILE A 537 -4.06 -7.51 10.32
CA ILE A 537 -5.35 -7.05 10.85
C ILE A 537 -5.78 -5.87 10.00
N THR A 538 -7.02 -5.88 9.53
CA THR A 538 -7.63 -4.79 8.76
C THR A 538 -9.15 -4.83 8.91
N TRP A 539 -9.84 -3.78 8.49
CA TRP A 539 -11.30 -3.76 8.37
C TRP A 539 -11.75 -3.38 6.97
N PHE A 540 -10.83 -3.36 6.01
CA PHE A 540 -11.19 -3.18 4.61
C PHE A 540 -11.88 -4.45 4.08
N HIS A 541 -13.05 -4.30 3.48
CA HIS A 541 -13.67 -5.32 2.67
C HIS A 541 -14.29 -4.68 1.42
N PRO A 542 -13.91 -5.11 0.20
CA PRO A 542 -14.56 -4.68 -1.03
C PRO A 542 -16.06 -4.95 -0.96
N GLU A 543 -16.89 -3.94 -1.15
CA GLU A 543 -18.31 -4.08 -0.92
C GLU A 543 -19.00 -4.83 -2.07
N ASP A 544 -19.74 -5.88 -1.73
CA ASP A 544 -20.75 -6.44 -2.64
C ASP A 544 -21.96 -5.51 -2.69
N ILE A 545 -22.29 -5.02 -3.89
CA ILE A 545 -23.46 -4.15 -4.17
C ILE A 545 -24.74 -4.68 -3.52
N GLN A 546 -24.95 -6.01 -3.49
CA GLN A 546 -26.16 -6.62 -2.92
C GLN A 546 -26.25 -6.44 -1.40
N THR A 547 -25.11 -6.38 -0.71
CA THR A 547 -25.04 -6.26 0.75
C THR A 547 -24.68 -4.85 1.23
N LYS A 548 -24.15 -4.01 0.33
CA LYS A 548 -23.68 -2.64 0.57
C LYS A 548 -24.67 -1.76 1.35
N VAL A 549 -25.96 -1.83 1.03
CA VAL A 549 -27.03 -1.09 1.74
C VAL A 549 -27.10 -1.44 3.24
N LYS A 550 -26.83 -2.71 3.59
CA LYS A 550 -26.86 -3.20 4.97
C LYS A 550 -25.60 -2.82 5.75
N LYS A 551 -24.46 -2.66 5.05
CA LYS A 551 -23.16 -2.34 5.62
C LYS A 551 -22.99 -0.84 5.85
N ARG A 552 -23.31 -0.01 4.84
CA ARG A 552 -23.22 1.46 4.94
C ARG A 552 -24.40 2.02 5.72
N THR A 553 -24.27 2.14 7.04
CA THR A 553 -25.33 2.70 7.90
C THR A 553 -24.77 3.65 8.95
N TYR A 554 -25.65 4.41 9.61
CA TYR A 554 -25.27 5.26 10.75
C TYR A 554 -24.76 4.49 11.99
N LEU A 555 -24.70 3.15 11.92
CA LEU A 555 -24.20 2.29 12.99
C LEU A 555 -22.67 2.16 13.00
N GLY A 556 -21.98 2.66 11.97
CA GLY A 556 -20.52 2.68 11.85
C GLY A 556 -20.00 1.79 10.72
N GLY A 557 -18.68 1.76 10.56
CA GLY A 557 -17.98 0.98 9.53
C GLY A 557 -18.00 -0.54 9.73
N GLU A 558 -17.28 -1.24 8.86
CA GLU A 558 -17.22 -2.70 8.80
C GLU A 558 -16.59 -3.34 10.05
N ASP A 559 -16.67 -4.67 10.13
CA ASP A 559 -16.03 -5.44 11.19
C ASP A 559 -14.53 -5.61 10.87
N LEU A 560 -13.70 -5.47 11.91
CA LEU A 560 -12.30 -5.88 11.83
C LEU A 560 -12.22 -7.39 11.59
N TRP A 561 -11.20 -7.79 10.85
CA TRP A 561 -10.83 -9.17 10.68
C TRP A 561 -9.32 -9.31 10.67
N HIS A 562 -8.85 -10.55 10.87
CA HIS A 562 -7.44 -10.88 10.75
C HIS A 562 -7.24 -11.92 9.65
N GLY A 563 -6.13 -11.79 8.94
CA GLY A 563 -5.75 -12.66 7.82
C GLY A 563 -4.39 -13.28 8.03
N THR A 564 -4.11 -14.32 7.25
CA THR A 564 -2.82 -15.01 7.22
C THR A 564 -2.12 -14.75 5.90
N ASP A 565 -0.91 -14.16 5.96
CA ASP A 565 -0.11 -13.80 4.78
C ASP A 565 0.83 -14.94 4.38
N ILE A 566 1.33 -15.68 5.37
CA ILE A 566 2.07 -16.93 5.16
C ILE A 566 1.48 -17.97 6.11
N ALA A 567 1.10 -19.12 5.56
CA ALA A 567 0.58 -20.26 6.31
C ALA A 567 1.43 -21.50 6.06
N VAL A 568 1.70 -22.26 7.12
CA VAL A 568 2.24 -23.62 7.03
C VAL A 568 1.11 -24.58 7.40
N LYS A 569 0.71 -25.41 6.44
CA LYS A 569 -0.40 -26.36 6.56
C LYS A 569 0.04 -27.82 6.49
N ALA A 570 -0.51 -28.69 7.32
CA ALA A 570 -0.34 -30.13 7.10
C ALA A 570 -1.16 -30.63 5.89
N HIS A 571 -0.59 -31.55 5.12
CA HIS A 571 -1.32 -32.33 4.13
C HIS A 571 -0.83 -33.78 4.18
N GLY A 572 -1.63 -34.65 4.80
CA GLY A 572 -1.16 -35.99 5.18
C GLY A 572 0.03 -35.90 6.13
N GLU A 573 1.13 -36.57 5.78
CA GLU A 573 2.38 -36.51 6.56
C GLU A 573 3.34 -35.41 6.07
N GLY A 574 3.03 -34.73 4.95
CA GLY A 574 3.80 -33.62 4.38
C GLY A 574 3.34 -32.26 4.87
N SER A 575 4.09 -31.23 4.51
CA SER A 575 3.77 -29.84 4.81
C SER A 575 3.59 -29.03 3.52
N VAL A 576 2.65 -28.09 3.54
CA VAL A 576 2.38 -27.14 2.45
C VAL A 576 2.54 -25.73 2.99
N ILE A 577 3.46 -24.96 2.40
CA ILE A 577 3.64 -23.55 2.69
C ILE A 577 2.85 -22.75 1.64
N LEU A 578 1.99 -21.85 2.10
CA LEU A 578 1.14 -20.99 1.29
C LEU A 578 1.55 -19.53 1.54
N SER A 579 1.69 -18.74 0.48
CA SER A 579 2.09 -17.33 0.56
C SER A 579 1.09 -16.44 -0.18
N THR A 580 0.83 -15.25 0.35
CA THR A 580 0.21 -14.12 -0.36
C THR A 580 1.19 -12.97 -0.60
N LEU A 581 2.46 -13.11 -0.20
CA LEU A 581 3.51 -12.15 -0.53
C LEU A 581 3.68 -12.03 -2.05
N ILE A 582 3.99 -10.83 -2.53
CA ILE A 582 4.17 -10.53 -3.96
C ILE A 582 5.57 -10.99 -4.42
N LEU A 583 5.83 -12.29 -4.40
CA LEU A 583 7.15 -12.84 -4.73
C LEU A 583 7.30 -13.09 -6.24
N ARG A 584 6.29 -13.72 -6.86
CA ARG A 584 6.35 -14.12 -8.29
C ARG A 584 6.76 -12.98 -9.21
N ARG A 585 6.21 -11.77 -9.01
CA ARG A 585 6.52 -10.59 -9.84
C ARG A 585 7.74 -9.78 -9.40
N LYS A 586 8.39 -10.12 -8.28
CA LYS A 586 9.41 -9.28 -7.64
C LYS A 586 10.78 -9.94 -7.50
N VAL A 587 10.85 -11.27 -7.38
CA VAL A 587 12.11 -12.01 -7.22
C VAL A 587 13.16 -11.67 -8.28
N ALA A 588 12.75 -11.41 -9.53
CA ALA A 588 13.68 -11.05 -10.60
C ALA A 588 14.38 -9.67 -10.44
N ARG A 589 13.86 -8.78 -9.58
CA ARG A 589 14.30 -7.38 -9.51
C ARG A 589 14.51 -6.84 -8.09
N ASP A 590 13.89 -7.43 -7.08
CA ASP A 590 13.95 -6.97 -5.69
C ASP A 590 14.75 -7.94 -4.81
N PRO A 591 15.84 -7.47 -4.16
CA PRO A 591 16.67 -8.32 -3.31
C PRO A 591 15.94 -8.93 -2.10
N VAL A 592 14.94 -8.23 -1.53
CA VAL A 592 14.17 -8.77 -0.39
C VAL A 592 13.28 -9.93 -0.85
N ALA A 593 12.68 -9.85 -2.04
CA ALA A 593 11.96 -10.96 -2.64
C ALA A 593 12.85 -12.20 -2.86
N GLN A 594 14.10 -12.00 -3.31
CA GLN A 594 15.07 -13.09 -3.48
C GLN A 594 15.44 -13.75 -2.15
N LEU A 595 15.68 -12.94 -1.11
CA LEU A 595 15.98 -13.44 0.23
C LEU A 595 14.79 -14.23 0.82
N LEU A 596 13.57 -13.72 0.68
CA LEU A 596 12.35 -14.40 1.14
C LEU A 596 12.15 -15.75 0.43
N LEU A 597 12.34 -15.81 -0.89
CA LEU A 597 12.26 -17.08 -1.63
C LEU A 597 13.31 -18.08 -1.12
N SER A 598 14.56 -17.64 -0.94
CA SER A 598 15.64 -18.48 -0.38
C SER A 598 15.28 -19.00 1.02
N ASN A 599 14.77 -18.13 1.89
CA ASN A 599 14.39 -18.50 3.25
C ASN A 599 13.18 -19.45 3.29
N LEU A 600 12.18 -19.27 2.41
CA LEU A 600 11.03 -20.18 2.29
C LEU A 600 11.48 -21.60 1.89
N LEU A 601 12.39 -21.70 0.92
CA LEU A 601 12.94 -22.99 0.48
C LEU A 601 13.74 -23.67 1.59
N ARG A 602 14.58 -22.91 2.30
CA ARG A 602 15.32 -23.43 3.47
C ARG A 602 14.41 -23.81 4.62
N TYR A 603 13.31 -23.09 4.80
CA TYR A 603 12.33 -23.45 5.80
C TYR A 603 11.69 -24.80 5.47
N SER A 604 11.35 -25.04 4.20
CA SER A 604 10.89 -26.35 3.72
C SER A 604 11.89 -27.48 4.01
N ASP A 605 13.20 -27.25 3.81
CA ASP A 605 14.26 -28.20 4.19
C ASP A 605 14.24 -28.51 5.70
N SER A 606 14.09 -27.48 6.52
CA SER A 606 14.06 -27.65 7.98
C SER A 606 12.87 -28.51 8.44
N LEU A 607 11.72 -28.42 7.75
CA LEU A 607 10.54 -29.23 8.02
C LEU A 607 10.80 -30.72 7.72
N HIS A 608 11.59 -31.05 6.69
CA HIS A 608 12.03 -32.42 6.44
C HIS A 608 12.89 -32.94 7.59
N ALA A 609 13.86 -32.14 8.07
CA ALA A 609 14.75 -32.52 9.16
C ALA A 609 13.97 -32.77 10.46
N GLN A 610 13.05 -31.87 10.83
CA GLN A 610 12.23 -32.00 12.03
C GLN A 610 11.43 -33.31 12.05
N LYS A 611 10.87 -33.73 10.90
CA LYS A 611 10.15 -35.01 10.78
C LYS A 611 11.09 -36.22 10.93
N ALA A 612 12.27 -36.17 10.33
CA ALA A 612 13.28 -37.22 10.47
C ALA A 612 13.76 -37.41 11.92
N PHE A 613 13.79 -36.33 12.72
CA PHE A 613 14.09 -36.38 14.15
C PHE A 613 12.88 -36.80 15.01
N GLY A 614 11.66 -36.38 14.65
CA GLY A 614 10.42 -36.76 15.32
C GLY A 614 10.13 -38.27 15.23
N ALA A 615 10.40 -38.88 14.08
CA ALA A 615 10.27 -40.33 13.86
C ALA A 615 11.33 -41.18 14.60
N LYS A 616 12.37 -40.54 15.19
CA LYS A 616 13.47 -41.21 15.92
C LYS A 616 13.33 -41.16 17.45
N ARG A 617 12.25 -40.59 18.00
CA ARG A 617 11.96 -40.68 19.44
C ARG A 617 11.02 -41.88 19.69
N PRO A 618 11.41 -42.82 20.57
CA PRO A 618 10.68 -44.07 20.79
C PRO A 618 9.31 -43.87 21.45
#